data_AF-A0A3M2GF94-F1
#
_entry.id   AF-A0A3M2GF94-F1
#
_cell.length_a   1.000
_cell.length_b   1.000
_cell.length_c   1.000
_cell.angle_alpha   90.00
_cell.angle_beta   90.00
_cell.angle_gamma   90.00
#
_symmetry.space_group_name_H-M   'P 1'
#
loop_
_entity.id
_entity.type
_entity.pdbx_description
1 polymer ?
#
loop_
_entity_poly.entity_id
_entity_poly.type
_entity_poly.pdbx_seq_one_letter_code
_entity_poly.pdbx_strand_id
1 'polypeptide(L)'
;MPPEPGDWNDFHQRHGLEAVKEALEGTPEPDDDGEPANDEPETDPEEEPEFSTCTLPDNYEVTEHGLCTVSVKEKEVEGEDGETKTEKKVKRDYITFTPLWPVAHARTEHGEDWGLLIRWLDRDGRLHSWSLPRRLLAEDGKAVIAELSRCGCAIHPRKTGMLLTFLGECDPEERLIAISQPGWHKNVYALPDRIIGDDPENYIYQPESDMRQITEVIKTGGTFEDWKRLIEDVSPAVRFAVSAALAAPLLTPTQTQSGGIHFYGQTSRGKTTLLQAAASVWGAAGDPGIVGG
;
A
#
# COMPACT_ATOMS: atom_id res chain seq x y z
N MET A 1 -20.15 15.22 14.23
CA MET A 1 -20.70 16.53 14.64
C MET A 1 -20.62 16.64 16.16
N PRO A 2 -20.34 17.83 16.75
CA PRO A 2 -20.37 17.97 18.20
C PRO A 2 -21.75 17.57 18.76
N PRO A 3 -21.83 17.09 20.02
CA PRO A 3 -23.06 16.60 20.62
C PRO A 3 -24.13 17.70 20.82
N GLU A 4 -23.78 18.96 20.61
CA GLU A 4 -24.67 20.11 20.65
C GLU A 4 -24.59 20.95 19.36
N PRO A 5 -25.63 21.75 19.03
CA PRO A 5 -25.59 22.66 17.89
C PRO A 5 -24.46 23.69 17.98
N GLY A 6 -23.63 23.74 16.95
CA GLY A 6 -22.46 24.62 16.85
C GLY A 6 -21.33 23.94 16.08
N ASP A 7 -20.21 24.63 15.91
CA ASP A 7 -18.98 23.99 15.44
C ASP A 7 -18.12 23.48 16.60
N TRP A 8 -17.08 22.69 16.30
CA TRP A 8 -16.19 22.14 17.33
C TRP A 8 -15.41 23.22 18.10
N ASN A 9 -15.26 24.42 17.55
CA ASN A 9 -14.60 25.54 18.22
C ASN A 9 -15.54 26.19 19.24
N ASP A 10 -16.83 26.32 18.94
CA ASP A 10 -17.85 26.72 19.91
C ASP A 10 -17.96 25.72 21.06
N PHE A 11 -17.91 24.42 20.74
CA PHE A 11 -17.93 23.34 21.73
C PHE A 11 -16.68 23.38 22.62
N HIS A 12 -15.48 23.52 22.03
CA HIS A 12 -14.23 23.71 22.76
C HIS A 12 -14.27 24.93 23.69
N GLN A 13 -14.77 26.08 23.22
CA GLN A 13 -14.84 27.30 24.04
C GLN A 13 -15.78 27.16 25.25
N ARG A 14 -16.81 26.30 25.17
CA ARG A 14 -17.78 26.09 26.24
C ARG A 14 -17.38 24.99 27.22
N HIS A 15 -16.80 23.89 26.73
CA HIS A 15 -16.61 22.66 27.51
C HIS A 15 -15.13 22.29 27.74
N GLY A 16 -14.19 22.97 27.06
CA GLY A 16 -12.76 22.71 27.18
C GLY A 16 -12.27 21.54 26.31
N LEU A 17 -10.95 21.34 26.29
CA LEU A 17 -10.28 20.36 25.41
C LEU A 17 -10.55 18.90 25.81
N GLU A 18 -10.68 18.61 27.11
CA GLU A 18 -10.97 17.24 27.59
C GLU A 18 -12.34 16.76 27.13
N ALA A 19 -13.36 17.61 27.19
CA ALA A 19 -14.70 17.28 26.71
C ALA A 19 -14.74 17.10 25.18
N VAL A 20 -13.92 17.83 24.42
CA VAL A 20 -13.77 17.63 22.98
C VAL A 20 -13.16 16.25 22.69
N LYS A 21 -12.13 15.87 23.46
CA LYS A 21 -11.47 14.56 23.35
C LYS A 21 -12.46 13.42 23.63
N GLU A 22 -13.14 13.47 24.76
CA GLU A 22 -14.16 12.47 25.14
C GLU A 22 -15.30 12.38 24.11
N ALA A 23 -15.74 13.52 23.55
CA ALA A 23 -16.78 13.54 22.52
C ALA A 23 -16.32 12.98 21.16
N LEU A 24 -15.02 12.99 20.87
CA LEU A 24 -14.44 12.34 19.68
C LEU A 24 -14.25 10.83 19.92
N GLU A 25 -13.81 10.45 21.13
CA GLU A 25 -13.62 9.07 21.58
C GLU A 25 -14.94 8.32 21.81
N GLY A 26 -16.05 9.03 22.06
CA GLY A 26 -17.40 8.44 22.23
C GLY A 26 -18.04 7.82 20.97
N THR A 27 -17.28 7.66 19.88
CA THR A 27 -17.64 6.85 18.71
C THR A 27 -17.05 5.46 18.95
N PRO A 28 -17.83 4.37 18.94
CA PRO A 28 -17.50 3.14 19.67
C PRO A 28 -16.11 2.61 19.33
N GLU A 29 -15.23 2.58 20.33
CA GLU A 29 -13.96 1.85 20.30
C GLU A 29 -14.22 0.34 20.39
N PRO A 30 -13.48 -0.50 19.65
CA PRO A 30 -13.29 -1.90 20.02
C PRO A 30 -12.41 -1.98 21.27
N ASP A 31 -12.75 -2.91 22.17
CA ASP A 31 -12.11 -3.11 23.48
C ASP A 31 -10.57 -3.21 23.39
N ASP A 32 -9.85 -2.27 24.03
CA ASP A 32 -8.40 -2.29 24.20
C ASP A 32 -8.03 -2.55 25.67
N ASP A 33 -7.80 -3.83 25.98
CA ASP A 33 -7.08 -4.26 27.18
C ASP A 33 -5.63 -4.62 26.79
N GLY A 34 -4.72 -3.64 26.74
CA GLY A 34 -3.30 -3.89 26.48
C GLY A 34 -2.37 -2.75 26.90
N GLU A 35 -1.48 -3.02 27.87
CA GLU A 35 -0.41 -2.10 28.31
C GLU A 35 0.51 -1.64 27.15
N PRO A 36 1.14 -0.45 27.24
CA PRO A 36 1.94 0.08 26.15
C PRO A 36 3.24 -0.71 25.99
N ALA A 37 3.31 -1.54 24.95
CA ALA A 37 4.56 -2.12 24.48
C ALA A 37 5.40 -1.02 23.81
N ASN A 38 6.60 -0.87 24.33
CA ASN A 38 7.60 0.09 23.88
C ASN A 38 8.35 -0.55 22.69
N ASP A 39 7.72 -0.56 21.51
CA ASP A 39 8.35 -1.09 20.29
C ASP A 39 9.07 0.02 19.54
N GLU A 40 10.36 0.17 19.85
CA GLU A 40 11.33 0.63 18.85
C GLU A 40 11.26 -0.35 17.67
N PRO A 41 11.41 0.10 16.40
CA PRO A 41 11.41 -0.84 15.28
C PRO A 41 12.72 -1.63 15.32
N GLU A 42 12.70 -2.77 16.01
CA GLU A 42 13.65 -3.84 15.76
C GLU A 42 13.47 -4.27 14.30
N THR A 43 14.47 -3.97 13.48
CA THR A 43 14.59 -4.55 12.15
C THR A 43 14.87 -6.04 12.32
N ASP A 44 13.81 -6.83 12.40
CA ASP A 44 13.92 -8.29 12.39
C ASP A 44 14.54 -8.77 11.06
N PRO A 45 15.40 -9.80 11.11
CA PRO A 45 16.11 -10.28 9.94
C PRO A 45 15.16 -11.08 9.03
N GLU A 46 14.92 -10.55 7.82
CA GLU A 46 14.45 -11.27 6.63
C GLU A 46 13.58 -12.52 6.90
N GLU A 47 12.36 -12.33 7.40
CA GLU A 47 11.33 -13.37 7.24
C GLU A 47 10.99 -13.47 5.75
N GLU A 48 11.20 -14.67 5.17
CA GLU A 48 10.72 -14.95 3.82
C GLU A 48 9.22 -14.65 3.78
N PRO A 49 8.76 -13.81 2.85
CA PRO A 49 7.36 -13.44 2.89
C PRO A 49 6.51 -14.66 2.59
N GLU A 50 5.60 -15.00 3.51
CA GLU A 50 4.68 -16.13 3.43
C GLU A 50 3.62 -15.93 2.32
N PHE A 51 4.03 -15.78 1.05
CA PHE A 51 3.13 -15.77 -0.11
C PHE A 51 2.73 -17.19 -0.55
N SER A 52 2.93 -18.17 0.33
CA SER A 52 2.78 -19.61 0.06
C SER A 52 1.32 -20.10 0.08
N THR A 53 0.33 -19.25 0.31
CA THR A 53 -1.07 -19.66 0.46
C THR A 53 -1.91 -19.57 -0.81
N CYS A 54 -1.36 -19.07 -1.93
CA CYS A 54 -2.15 -18.93 -3.15
C CYS A 54 -2.30 -20.27 -3.92
N THR A 55 -3.54 -20.63 -4.23
CA THR A 55 -3.87 -21.76 -5.11
C THR A 55 -3.36 -21.49 -6.52
N LEU A 56 -2.30 -22.19 -6.94
CA LEU A 56 -1.74 -22.08 -8.28
C LEU A 56 -2.49 -22.98 -9.26
N PRO A 57 -2.60 -22.61 -10.55
CA PRO A 57 -3.13 -23.51 -11.56
C PRO A 57 -2.31 -24.80 -11.66
N ASP A 58 -2.96 -25.89 -12.08
CA ASP A 58 -2.32 -27.20 -12.20
C ASP A 58 -1.04 -27.13 -13.05
N ASN A 59 0.00 -27.82 -12.59
CA ASN A 59 1.33 -27.88 -13.21
C ASN A 59 2.16 -26.58 -13.12
N TYR A 60 1.76 -25.58 -12.35
CA TYR A 60 2.63 -24.45 -12.02
C TYR A 60 3.21 -24.57 -10.62
N GLU A 61 4.43 -24.09 -10.44
CA GLU A 61 5.13 -24.06 -9.16
C GLU A 61 5.95 -22.77 -9.08
N VAL A 62 5.85 -22.07 -7.97
CA VAL A 62 6.73 -20.93 -7.64
C VAL A 62 7.83 -21.45 -6.73
N THR A 63 9.08 -21.21 -7.13
CA THR A 63 10.28 -21.59 -6.37
C THR A 63 11.16 -20.37 -6.15
N GLU A 64 12.17 -20.46 -5.28
CA GLU A 64 13.21 -19.43 -5.13
C GLU A 64 13.87 -19.01 -6.47
N HIS A 65 13.91 -19.91 -7.46
CA HIS A 65 14.50 -19.66 -8.78
C HIS A 65 13.52 -19.07 -9.80
N GLY A 66 12.24 -18.96 -9.44
CA GLY A 66 11.19 -18.40 -10.29
C GLY A 66 9.95 -19.26 -10.42
N LEU A 67 8.98 -18.71 -11.16
CA LEU A 67 7.78 -19.39 -11.62
C LEU A 67 8.14 -20.37 -12.72
N CYS A 68 7.69 -21.62 -12.62
CA CYS A 68 7.93 -22.66 -13.62
C CYS A 68 6.69 -23.51 -13.86
N THR A 69 6.68 -24.22 -15.00
CA THR A 69 5.79 -25.37 -15.16
C THR A 69 6.49 -26.66 -14.76
N VAL A 70 5.74 -27.58 -14.16
CA VAL A 70 6.19 -28.89 -13.71
C VAL A 70 5.60 -29.95 -14.63
N SER A 71 6.46 -30.80 -15.17
CA SER A 71 6.02 -31.97 -15.95
C SER A 71 6.72 -33.22 -15.42
N VAL A 72 5.94 -34.26 -15.14
CA VAL A 72 6.47 -35.56 -14.71
C VAL A 72 6.55 -36.46 -15.92
N LYS A 73 7.75 -36.97 -16.23
CA LYS A 73 7.94 -38.02 -17.23
C LYS A 73 8.29 -39.31 -16.53
N GLU A 74 7.49 -40.34 -16.77
CA GLU A 74 7.78 -41.68 -16.30
C GLU A 74 8.64 -42.38 -17.36
N LYS A 75 9.75 -42.97 -16.92
CA LYS A 75 10.63 -43.76 -17.77
C LYS A 75 10.78 -45.14 -17.14
N GLU A 76 10.39 -46.16 -17.88
CA GLU A 76 10.67 -47.54 -17.51
C GLU A 76 12.15 -47.83 -17.78
N VAL A 77 12.83 -48.30 -16.74
CA VAL A 77 14.23 -48.72 -16.79
C VAL A 77 14.26 -50.20 -16.39
N GLU A 78 14.74 -51.04 -17.30
CA GLU A 78 15.00 -52.44 -16.97
C GLU A 78 16.21 -52.50 -16.03
N GLY A 79 15.99 -53.03 -14.82
CA GLY A 79 17.07 -53.35 -13.90
C GLY A 79 17.87 -54.56 -14.38
N GLU A 80 19.11 -54.71 -13.89
CA GLU A 80 19.99 -55.83 -14.22
C GLU A 80 19.39 -57.21 -13.90
N ASP A 81 18.38 -57.26 -13.01
CA ASP A 81 17.69 -58.47 -12.56
C ASP A 81 16.46 -58.83 -13.43
N GLY A 82 16.16 -58.07 -14.48
CA GLY A 82 14.96 -58.24 -15.31
C GLY A 82 13.68 -57.62 -14.73
N GLU A 83 13.78 -56.94 -13.59
CA GLU A 83 12.67 -56.15 -13.01
C GLU A 83 12.59 -54.77 -13.66
N THR A 84 11.43 -54.44 -14.23
CA THR A 84 11.14 -53.10 -14.76
C THR A 84 10.90 -52.14 -13.60
N LYS A 85 11.78 -51.15 -13.43
CA LYS A 85 11.61 -50.05 -12.46
C LYS A 85 11.13 -48.80 -13.19
N THR A 86 10.04 -48.22 -12.71
CA THR A 86 9.53 -46.93 -13.22
C THR A 86 10.24 -45.79 -12.50
N GLU A 87 11.16 -45.10 -13.19
CA GLU A 87 11.76 -43.86 -12.69
C GLU A 87 10.89 -42.66 -13.08
N LYS A 88 10.50 -41.85 -12.09
CA LYS A 88 9.81 -40.57 -12.33
C LYS A 88 10.82 -39.45 -12.41
N LYS A 89 10.94 -38.82 -13.58
CA LYS A 89 11.78 -37.63 -13.78
C LYS A 89 10.90 -36.38 -13.81
N VAL A 90 11.05 -35.52 -12.81
CA VAL A 90 10.42 -34.20 -12.78
C VAL A 90 11.24 -33.24 -13.63
N LYS A 91 10.61 -32.59 -14.60
CA LYS A 91 11.20 -31.53 -15.40
C LYS A 91 10.49 -30.21 -15.07
N ARG A 92 11.26 -29.24 -14.60
CA ARG A 92 10.84 -27.85 -14.40
C ARG A 92 11.22 -27.00 -15.60
N ASP A 93 10.29 -26.19 -16.09
CA ASP A 93 10.52 -25.30 -17.23
C ASP A 93 10.22 -23.85 -16.83
N TYR A 94 11.24 -23.14 -16.32
CA TYR A 94 11.13 -21.80 -15.75
C TYR A 94 10.61 -20.73 -16.72
N ILE A 95 9.58 -19.99 -16.31
CA ILE A 95 8.93 -18.89 -17.03
C ILE A 95 9.55 -17.55 -16.62
N THR A 96 9.89 -17.41 -15.33
CA THR A 96 10.63 -16.27 -14.78
C THR A 96 11.93 -16.74 -14.12
N PHE A 97 12.87 -15.82 -13.92
CA PHE A 97 14.14 -16.04 -13.20
C PHE A 97 14.07 -15.62 -11.73
N THR A 98 12.96 -15.02 -11.33
CA THR A 98 12.67 -14.59 -9.97
C THR A 98 11.23 -14.99 -9.64
N PRO A 99 10.91 -15.28 -8.36
CA PRO A 99 9.58 -15.74 -8.00
C PRO A 99 8.54 -14.65 -8.27
N LEU A 100 7.35 -15.11 -8.68
CA LEU A 100 6.17 -14.29 -8.93
C LEU A 100 4.97 -15.02 -8.37
N TRP A 101 4.21 -14.33 -7.50
CA TRP A 101 3.06 -14.88 -6.80
C TRP A 101 1.79 -14.14 -7.19
N PRO A 102 0.73 -14.85 -7.63
CA PRO A 102 -0.63 -14.35 -7.51
C PRO A 102 -0.98 -14.29 -6.02
N VAL A 103 -1.59 -13.21 -5.55
CA VAL A 103 -1.86 -13.02 -4.12
C VAL A 103 -3.35 -12.95 -3.85
N ALA A 104 -4.07 -12.09 -4.58
CA ALA A 104 -5.49 -11.85 -4.36
C ALA A 104 -6.14 -11.34 -5.64
N HIS A 105 -7.47 -11.46 -5.75
CA HIS A 105 -8.20 -10.61 -6.69
C HIS A 105 -8.23 -9.20 -6.14
N ALA A 106 -8.08 -8.21 -7.02
CA ALA A 106 -8.14 -6.81 -6.64
C ALA A 106 -9.17 -6.08 -7.51
N ARG A 107 -9.85 -5.09 -6.95
CA ARG A 107 -10.84 -4.27 -7.66
C ARG A 107 -10.89 -2.87 -7.09
N THR A 108 -11.45 -1.93 -7.83
CA THR A 108 -11.71 -0.59 -7.29
C THR A 108 -12.81 -0.62 -6.23
N GLU A 109 -12.91 0.45 -5.46
CA GLU A 109 -13.97 0.63 -4.45
C GLU A 109 -15.38 0.53 -5.03
N HIS A 110 -15.55 0.96 -6.29
CA HIS A 110 -16.81 0.87 -7.04
C HIS A 110 -17.13 -0.54 -7.56
N GLY A 111 -16.21 -1.50 -7.38
CA GLY A 111 -16.39 -2.86 -7.87
C GLY A 111 -16.08 -3.04 -9.36
N GLU A 112 -15.28 -2.12 -9.90
CA GLU A 112 -14.85 -2.13 -11.29
C GLU A 112 -13.35 -2.48 -11.39
N ASP A 113 -12.84 -2.53 -12.63
CA ASP A 113 -11.44 -2.82 -12.98
C ASP A 113 -10.85 -4.03 -12.23
N TRP A 114 -11.60 -5.14 -12.22
CA TRP A 114 -11.17 -6.39 -11.60
C TRP A 114 -9.84 -6.86 -12.18
N GLY A 115 -8.99 -7.30 -11.27
CA GLY A 115 -7.59 -7.57 -11.50
C GLY A 115 -7.06 -8.68 -10.62
N LEU A 116 -5.76 -8.92 -10.77
CA LEU A 116 -5.00 -9.84 -9.95
C LEU A 116 -3.90 -9.02 -9.26
N LEU A 117 -3.89 -9.00 -7.94
CA LEU A 117 -2.72 -8.56 -7.21
C LEU A 117 -1.61 -9.59 -7.40
N ILE A 118 -0.51 -9.15 -7.97
CA ILE A 118 0.71 -9.94 -8.14
C ILE A 118 1.85 -9.32 -7.36
N ARG A 119 2.72 -10.17 -6.81
CA ARG A 119 3.98 -9.78 -6.17
C ARG A 119 5.13 -10.52 -6.83
N TRP A 120 6.29 -9.90 -6.93
CA TRP A 120 7.50 -10.57 -7.44
C TRP A 120 8.76 -9.94 -6.86
N LEU A 121 9.84 -10.71 -6.87
CA LEU A 121 11.17 -10.19 -6.59
C LEU A 121 11.83 -9.72 -7.88
N ASP A 122 12.51 -8.58 -7.86
CA ASP A 122 13.46 -8.24 -8.91
C ASP A 122 14.82 -8.94 -8.69
N ARG A 123 15.78 -8.71 -9.58
CA ARG A 123 17.13 -9.31 -9.47
C ARG A 123 17.96 -8.77 -8.31
N ASP A 124 17.57 -7.64 -7.75
CA ASP A 124 18.20 -7.03 -6.58
C ASP A 124 17.52 -7.48 -5.28
N GLY A 125 16.57 -8.42 -5.36
CA GLY A 125 15.83 -8.96 -4.22
C GLY A 125 14.74 -8.03 -3.69
N ARG A 126 14.41 -6.94 -4.41
CA ARG A 126 13.36 -6.03 -3.96
C ARG A 126 12.00 -6.62 -4.29
N LEU A 127 11.11 -6.61 -3.30
CA LEU A 127 9.73 -7.01 -3.48
C LEU A 127 8.94 -5.89 -4.14
N HIS A 128 8.30 -6.22 -5.26
CA HIS A 128 7.36 -5.36 -5.95
C HIS A 128 5.96 -5.94 -5.83
N SER A 129 4.96 -5.06 -5.91
CA SER A 129 3.55 -5.44 -5.99
C SER A 129 2.84 -4.62 -7.05
N TRP A 130 1.86 -5.23 -7.71
CA TRP A 130 1.02 -4.55 -8.68
C TRP A 130 -0.35 -5.19 -8.75
N SER A 131 -1.40 -4.36 -8.66
CA SER A 131 -2.76 -4.78 -9.02
C SER A 131 -2.89 -4.75 -10.54
N LEU A 132 -2.68 -5.90 -11.18
CA LEU A 132 -2.79 -6.11 -12.62
C LEU A 132 -4.26 -6.08 -13.05
N PRO A 133 -4.72 -5.09 -13.83
CA PRO A 133 -6.08 -5.10 -14.37
C PRO A 133 -6.24 -6.22 -15.40
N ARG A 134 -7.25 -7.09 -15.26
CA ARG A 134 -7.46 -8.23 -16.18
C ARG A 134 -7.77 -7.78 -17.62
N ARG A 135 -8.29 -6.56 -17.81
CA ARG A 135 -8.47 -5.98 -19.15
C ARG A 135 -7.16 -5.93 -19.94
N LEU A 136 -6.00 -5.72 -19.28
CA LEU A 136 -4.71 -5.70 -19.96
C LEU A 136 -4.31 -7.09 -20.48
N LEU A 137 -4.76 -8.17 -19.84
CA LEU A 137 -4.58 -9.52 -20.35
C LEU A 137 -5.45 -9.79 -21.58
N ALA A 138 -6.67 -9.23 -21.61
CA ALA A 138 -7.56 -9.33 -22.77
C ALA A 138 -7.06 -8.51 -23.98
N GLU A 139 -6.37 -7.39 -23.73
CA GLU A 139 -5.75 -6.50 -24.73
C GLU A 139 -4.36 -7.00 -25.20
N ASP A 140 -4.20 -8.29 -25.48
CA ASP A 140 -2.94 -8.93 -25.93
C ASP A 140 -1.80 -9.09 -24.92
N GLY A 141 -1.91 -8.50 -23.72
CA GLY A 141 -0.97 -8.70 -22.62
C GLY A 141 0.39 -8.02 -22.78
N LYS A 142 0.69 -7.31 -23.87
CA LYS A 142 1.98 -6.62 -24.03
C LYS A 142 2.20 -5.55 -22.99
N ALA A 143 1.14 -4.83 -22.60
CA ALA A 143 1.20 -3.83 -21.53
C ALA A 143 1.62 -4.47 -20.19
N VAL A 144 1.15 -5.69 -19.91
CA VAL A 144 1.51 -6.46 -18.72
C VAL A 144 3.00 -6.82 -18.73
N ILE A 145 3.48 -7.38 -19.85
CA ILE A 145 4.90 -7.73 -20.00
C ILE A 145 5.79 -6.49 -19.90
N ALA A 146 5.37 -5.37 -20.50
CA ALA A 146 6.11 -4.11 -20.45
C ALA A 146 6.21 -3.56 -19.03
N GLU A 147 5.11 -3.54 -18.28
CA GLU A 147 5.10 -3.02 -16.90
C GLU A 147 5.89 -3.92 -15.95
N LEU A 148 5.72 -5.24 -16.03
CA LEU A 148 6.51 -6.19 -15.26
C LEU A 148 8.01 -6.05 -15.55
N SER A 149 8.38 -5.93 -16.82
CA SER A 149 9.79 -5.72 -17.21
C SER A 149 10.33 -4.38 -16.73
N ARG A 150 9.52 -3.32 -16.78
CA ARG A 150 9.87 -1.97 -16.30
C ARG A 150 10.20 -1.97 -14.82
N CYS A 151 9.50 -2.80 -14.04
CA CYS A 151 9.71 -2.97 -12.60
C CYS A 151 10.61 -4.18 -12.26
N GLY A 152 11.45 -4.63 -13.19
CA GLY A 152 12.52 -5.59 -12.88
C GLY A 152 12.12 -7.05 -12.82
N CYS A 153 10.88 -7.42 -13.16
CA CYS A 153 10.48 -8.83 -13.27
C CYS A 153 11.27 -9.50 -14.40
N ALA A 154 12.07 -10.52 -14.05
CA ALA A 154 12.93 -11.20 -15.00
C ALA A 154 12.17 -12.33 -15.72
N ILE A 155 11.57 -12.03 -16.87
CA ILE A 155 10.75 -12.97 -17.66
C ILE A 155 11.61 -13.63 -18.75
N HIS A 156 11.44 -14.93 -18.99
CA HIS A 156 12.04 -15.60 -20.15
C HIS A 156 11.42 -15.07 -21.46
N PRO A 157 12.19 -14.51 -22.40
CA PRO A 157 11.64 -13.82 -23.58
C PRO A 157 10.75 -14.68 -24.48
N ARG A 158 11.01 -15.99 -24.54
CA ARG A 158 10.23 -16.95 -25.35
C ARG A 158 9.01 -17.53 -24.62
N LYS A 159 8.79 -17.14 -23.36
CA LYS A 159 7.75 -17.70 -22.48
C LYS A 159 6.78 -16.65 -21.95
N THR A 160 6.78 -15.45 -22.52
CA THR A 160 5.82 -14.39 -22.18
C THR A 160 4.37 -14.87 -22.32
N GLY A 161 4.05 -15.62 -23.36
CA GLY A 161 2.73 -16.23 -23.54
C GLY A 161 2.33 -17.16 -22.39
N MET A 162 3.28 -17.99 -21.91
CA MET A 162 3.02 -18.87 -20.76
C MET A 162 2.77 -18.07 -19.48
N LEU A 163 3.49 -16.96 -19.27
CA LEU A 163 3.23 -16.08 -18.13
C LEU A 163 1.84 -15.45 -18.21
N LEU A 164 1.43 -14.96 -19.39
CA LEU A 164 0.10 -14.37 -19.56
C LEU A 164 -1.02 -15.41 -19.36
N THR A 165 -0.82 -16.64 -19.85
CA THR A 165 -1.74 -17.75 -19.59
C THR A 165 -1.83 -18.05 -18.10
N PHE A 166 -0.69 -18.21 -17.41
CA PHE A 166 -0.63 -18.39 -15.96
C PHE A 166 -1.42 -17.32 -15.21
N LEU A 167 -1.13 -16.04 -15.48
CA LEU A 167 -1.80 -14.90 -14.84
C LEU A 167 -3.31 -14.87 -15.13
N GLY A 168 -3.72 -15.29 -16.33
CA GLY A 168 -5.13 -15.39 -16.71
C GLY A 168 -5.87 -16.50 -15.99
N GLU A 169 -5.21 -17.62 -15.73
CA GLU A 169 -5.76 -18.82 -15.09
C GLU A 169 -5.72 -18.77 -13.55
N CYS A 170 -4.92 -17.88 -12.95
CA CYS A 170 -4.85 -17.71 -11.50
C CYS A 170 -6.21 -17.30 -10.93
N ASP A 171 -6.61 -17.96 -9.84
CA ASP A 171 -7.86 -17.70 -9.12
C ASP A 171 -7.65 -17.79 -7.60
N PRO A 172 -6.97 -16.79 -7.00
CA PRO A 172 -6.80 -16.71 -5.55
C PRO A 172 -8.16 -16.60 -4.83
N GLU A 173 -8.25 -17.14 -3.61
CA GLU A 173 -9.46 -17.02 -2.79
C GLU A 173 -9.62 -15.59 -2.22
N GLU A 174 -8.50 -14.97 -1.86
CA GLU A 174 -8.44 -13.65 -1.26
C GLU A 174 -8.90 -12.53 -2.20
N ARG A 175 -9.52 -11.50 -1.62
CA ARG A 175 -10.07 -10.37 -2.36
C ARG A 175 -9.79 -9.04 -1.66
N LEU A 176 -9.18 -8.13 -2.39
CA LEU A 176 -8.77 -6.82 -1.89
C LEU A 176 -9.43 -5.68 -2.66
N ILE A 177 -9.55 -4.54 -1.99
CA ILE A 177 -9.93 -3.27 -2.58
C ILE A 177 -8.66 -2.47 -2.87
N ALA A 178 -8.43 -2.17 -4.15
CA ALA A 178 -7.33 -1.32 -4.60
C ALA A 178 -7.71 0.16 -4.48
N ILE A 179 -6.94 0.90 -3.68
CA ILE A 179 -7.09 2.33 -3.45
C ILE A 179 -6.01 3.07 -4.24
N SER A 180 -6.39 4.05 -5.07
CA SER A 180 -5.43 4.82 -5.87
C SER A 180 -5.02 6.16 -5.26
N GLN A 181 -5.74 6.64 -4.24
CA GLN A 181 -5.51 7.96 -3.63
C GLN A 181 -5.43 7.87 -2.10
N PRO A 182 -4.54 8.63 -1.44
CA PRO A 182 -4.53 8.72 0.02
C PRO A 182 -5.80 9.40 0.54
N GLY A 183 -6.14 9.16 1.80
CA GLY A 183 -7.28 9.77 2.48
C GLY A 183 -8.35 8.75 2.90
N TRP A 184 -9.56 9.24 3.15
CA TRP A 184 -10.68 8.42 3.62
C TRP A 184 -11.34 7.62 2.51
N HIS A 185 -11.49 6.32 2.77
CA HIS A 185 -12.18 5.34 1.95
C HIS A 185 -13.13 4.55 2.84
N LYS A 186 -14.37 5.04 2.97
CA LYS A 186 -15.34 4.56 3.97
C LYS A 186 -14.77 4.67 5.39
N ASN A 187 -14.50 3.54 6.04
CA ASN A 187 -14.02 3.45 7.42
C ASN A 187 -12.50 3.33 7.53
N VAL A 188 -11.77 3.29 6.40
CA VAL A 188 -10.31 3.26 6.42
C VAL A 188 -9.71 4.58 5.94
N TYR A 189 -8.57 4.94 6.50
CA TYR A 189 -7.72 6.03 6.07
C TYR A 189 -6.45 5.46 5.43
N ALA A 190 -6.32 5.64 4.12
CA ALA A 190 -5.19 5.15 3.35
C ALA A 190 -4.06 6.18 3.32
N LEU A 191 -2.87 5.73 3.69
CA LEU A 191 -1.60 6.41 3.48
C LEU A 191 -0.75 5.59 2.50
N PRO A 192 0.25 6.20 1.86
CA PRO A 192 1.14 5.49 0.95
C PRO A 192 1.85 4.26 1.52
N ASP A 193 2.15 4.29 2.80
CA ASP A 193 2.91 3.27 3.52
C ASP A 193 2.03 2.36 4.40
N ARG A 194 0.79 2.78 4.72
CA ARG A 194 -0.09 2.05 5.63
C ARG A 194 -1.57 2.36 5.41
N ILE A 195 -2.44 1.46 5.88
CA ILE A 195 -3.89 1.65 5.90
C ILE A 195 -4.33 1.52 7.36
N ILE A 196 -5.13 2.48 7.83
CA ILE A 196 -5.61 2.56 9.22
C ILE A 196 -7.13 2.46 9.21
N GLY A 197 -7.74 1.68 10.11
CA GLY A 197 -9.19 1.58 10.27
C GLY A 197 -9.66 0.13 10.35
N ASP A 198 -10.91 -0.11 9.96
CA ASP A 198 -11.52 -1.44 9.98
C ASP A 198 -10.95 -2.34 8.88
N ASP A 199 -10.60 -3.57 9.23
CA ASP A 199 -10.10 -4.63 8.34
C ASP A 199 -9.07 -4.13 7.30
N PRO A 200 -7.97 -3.46 7.71
CA PRO A 200 -7.03 -2.82 6.79
C PRO A 200 -6.37 -3.82 5.83
N GLU A 201 -6.30 -5.09 6.20
CA GLU A 201 -5.82 -6.20 5.37
C GLU A 201 -6.65 -6.43 4.11
N ASN A 202 -7.90 -5.96 4.06
CA ASN A 202 -8.77 -6.06 2.87
C ASN A 202 -8.45 -5.00 1.80
N TYR A 203 -7.45 -4.15 2.03
CA TYR A 203 -7.14 -3.04 1.16
C TYR A 203 -5.68 -3.07 0.70
N ILE A 204 -5.43 -2.49 -0.48
CA ILE A 204 -4.08 -2.26 -0.96
C ILE A 204 -3.97 -0.89 -1.63
N TYR A 205 -2.92 -0.15 -1.29
CA TYR A 205 -2.60 1.11 -1.95
C TYR A 205 -1.88 0.86 -3.28
N GLN A 206 -2.45 1.35 -4.37
CA GLN A 206 -1.98 1.19 -5.75
C GLN A 206 -2.13 2.52 -6.48
N PRO A 207 -1.19 3.45 -6.27
CA PRO A 207 -1.28 4.79 -6.87
C PRO A 207 -1.18 4.72 -8.39
N GLU A 208 -1.97 5.55 -9.06
CA GLU A 208 -1.79 5.82 -10.48
C GLU A 208 -0.41 6.48 -10.73
N SER A 209 0.06 6.39 -11.97
CA SER A 209 1.45 6.75 -12.32
C SER A 209 1.77 8.22 -12.03
N ASP A 210 0.78 9.10 -12.15
CA ASP A 210 0.84 10.53 -11.86
C ASP A 210 0.84 10.84 -10.35
N MET A 211 0.32 9.95 -9.51
CA MET A 211 0.26 10.09 -8.05
C MET A 211 1.51 9.58 -7.32
N ARG A 212 2.46 8.97 -8.04
CA ARG A 212 3.72 8.47 -7.45
C ARG A 212 4.57 9.58 -6.83
N GLN A 213 4.55 10.79 -7.40
CA GLN A 213 5.29 11.92 -6.82
C GLN A 213 4.71 12.33 -5.46
N ILE A 214 3.40 12.27 -5.29
CA ILE A 214 2.72 12.56 -4.02
C ILE A 214 3.02 11.47 -2.99
N THR A 215 3.03 10.22 -3.43
CA THR A 215 3.44 9.06 -2.61
C THR A 215 4.88 9.22 -2.08
N GLU A 216 5.79 9.75 -2.91
CA GLU A 216 7.19 9.92 -2.51
C GLU A 216 7.41 10.99 -1.43
N VAL A 217 6.54 11.98 -1.32
CA VAL A 217 6.66 13.08 -0.34
C VAL A 217 5.99 12.79 0.99
N ILE A 218 4.96 11.93 1.02
CA ILE A 218 4.31 11.49 2.27
C ILE A 218 5.14 10.37 2.87
N LYS A 219 6.19 10.73 3.62
CA LYS A 219 7.10 9.81 4.29
C LYS A 219 7.56 10.39 5.61
N THR A 220 7.78 9.52 6.58
CA THR A 220 8.41 9.88 7.85
C THR A 220 9.88 10.26 7.64
N GLY A 221 10.29 11.38 8.24
CA GLY A 221 11.70 11.81 8.27
C GLY A 221 12.05 12.34 9.65
N GLY A 222 13.16 11.86 10.22
CA GLY A 222 13.56 12.18 11.59
C GLY A 222 12.73 11.44 12.64
N THR A 223 12.64 12.02 13.85
CA THR A 223 11.88 11.47 14.98
C THR A 223 10.67 12.34 15.32
N PHE A 224 9.65 11.75 15.95
CA PHE A 224 8.48 12.49 16.40
C PHE A 224 8.84 13.51 17.49
N GLU A 225 9.77 13.18 18.36
CA GLU A 225 10.26 13.99 19.48
C GLU A 225 10.96 15.25 18.96
N ASP A 226 11.82 15.11 17.94
CA ASP A 226 12.46 16.25 17.29
C ASP A 226 11.43 17.15 16.62
N TRP A 227 10.46 16.57 15.90
CA TRP A 227 9.38 17.33 15.28
C TRP A 227 8.55 18.09 16.31
N LYS A 228 8.19 17.43 17.42
CA LYS A 228 7.46 18.03 18.54
C LYS A 228 8.23 19.20 19.15
N ARG A 229 9.55 19.06 19.37
CA ARG A 229 10.40 20.14 19.88
C ARG A 229 10.46 21.32 18.91
N LEU A 230 10.45 21.07 17.60
CA LEU A 230 10.42 22.13 16.59
C LEU A 230 9.11 22.95 16.62
N ILE A 231 7.99 22.35 17.04
CA ILE A 231 6.67 23.01 17.05
C ILE A 231 6.22 23.54 18.42
N GLU A 232 6.95 23.29 19.50
CA GLU A 232 6.55 23.62 20.88
C GLU A 232 6.32 25.13 21.09
N ASP A 233 7.30 25.95 20.71
CA ASP A 233 7.32 27.41 20.95
C ASP A 233 7.19 28.24 19.66
N VAL A 234 6.41 27.75 18.70
CA VAL A 234 6.20 28.44 17.43
C VAL A 234 5.19 29.59 17.53
N SER A 235 5.27 30.52 16.57
CA SER A 235 4.31 31.63 16.48
C SER A 235 2.86 31.13 16.31
N PRO A 236 1.85 31.90 16.74
CA PRO A 236 0.44 31.54 16.54
C PRO A 236 0.06 31.22 15.08
N ALA A 237 0.72 31.87 14.11
CA ALA A 237 0.48 31.61 12.69
C ALA A 237 0.97 30.21 12.27
N VAL A 238 2.13 29.78 12.75
CA VAL A 238 2.68 28.43 12.49
C VAL A 238 1.81 27.39 13.20
N ARG A 239 1.44 27.64 14.45
CA ARG A 239 0.53 26.76 15.21
C ARG A 239 -0.79 26.56 14.46
N PHE A 240 -1.39 27.65 13.96
CA PHE A 240 -2.60 27.57 13.14
C PHE A 240 -2.38 26.75 11.85
N ALA A 241 -1.28 26.94 11.14
CA ALA A 241 -0.97 26.19 9.93
C ALA A 241 -0.84 24.67 10.18
N VAL A 242 -0.15 24.30 11.26
CA VAL A 242 0.00 22.89 11.69
C VAL A 242 -1.35 22.31 12.13
N SER A 243 -2.12 23.03 12.95
CA SER A 243 -3.45 22.60 13.38
C SER A 243 -4.40 22.41 12.20
N ALA A 244 -4.35 23.30 11.19
CA ALA A 244 -5.15 23.15 9.99
C ALA A 244 -4.79 21.91 9.18
N ALA A 245 -3.50 21.58 9.06
CA ALA A 245 -3.04 20.37 8.39
C ALA A 245 -3.50 19.10 9.13
N LEU A 246 -3.43 19.10 10.47
CA LEU A 246 -3.92 18.00 11.32
C LEU A 246 -5.43 17.85 11.31
N ALA A 247 -6.18 18.93 11.03
CA ALA A 247 -7.63 18.88 11.00
C ALA A 247 -8.18 18.17 9.74
N ALA A 248 -7.41 18.08 8.65
CA ALA A 248 -7.89 17.56 7.37
C ALA A 248 -8.48 16.13 7.43
N PRO A 249 -7.83 15.14 8.08
CA PRO A 249 -8.40 13.81 8.28
C PRO A 249 -9.60 13.81 9.23
N LEU A 250 -9.78 14.82 10.08
CA LEU A 250 -10.90 14.84 11.02
C LEU A 250 -12.19 15.35 10.37
N LEU A 251 -12.12 15.93 9.17
CA LEU A 251 -13.30 16.51 8.50
C LEU A 251 -14.35 15.46 8.16
N THR A 252 -13.94 14.32 7.58
CA THR A 252 -14.85 13.22 7.21
C THR A 252 -15.56 12.62 8.43
N PRO A 253 -14.87 12.12 9.48
CA PRO A 253 -15.54 11.52 10.63
C PRO A 253 -16.38 12.55 11.40
N THR A 254 -15.96 13.82 11.45
CA THR A 254 -16.75 14.84 12.12
C THR A 254 -17.93 15.37 11.30
N GLN A 255 -18.04 14.97 10.02
CA GLN A 255 -19.00 15.49 9.03
C GLN A 255 -18.90 17.01 8.87
N THR A 256 -17.69 17.54 8.98
CA THR A 256 -17.39 18.96 8.82
C THR A 256 -17.06 19.26 7.37
N GLN A 257 -17.53 20.39 6.86
CA GLN A 257 -17.26 20.80 5.48
C GLN A 257 -15.76 21.09 5.28
N SER A 258 -15.22 20.65 4.15
CA SER A 258 -13.85 20.99 3.74
C SER A 258 -13.72 22.45 3.30
N GLY A 259 -12.49 22.97 3.35
CA GLY A 259 -12.18 24.34 2.99
C GLY A 259 -10.70 24.54 2.70
N GLY A 260 -10.36 25.74 2.19
CA GLY A 260 -8.99 26.13 1.88
C GLY A 260 -8.53 27.32 2.71
N ILE A 261 -7.24 27.37 3.04
CA ILE A 261 -6.62 28.46 3.77
C ILE A 261 -5.61 29.14 2.86
N HIS A 262 -5.74 30.46 2.70
CA HIS A 262 -4.81 31.25 1.90
C HIS A 262 -4.03 32.23 2.80
N PHE A 263 -2.74 31.96 2.97
CA PHE A 263 -1.82 32.89 3.64
C PHE A 263 -1.44 34.05 2.71
N TYR A 264 -2.06 35.22 2.91
CA TYR A 264 -1.78 36.43 2.14
C TYR A 264 -0.85 37.39 2.89
N GLY A 265 -0.03 38.13 2.16
CA GLY A 265 0.86 39.15 2.72
C GLY A 265 2.03 39.50 1.81
N GLN A 266 2.80 40.53 2.18
CA GLN A 266 4.01 40.94 1.47
C GLN A 266 5.01 39.77 1.34
N THR A 267 5.87 39.81 0.32
CA THR A 267 6.97 38.84 0.14
C THR A 267 7.87 38.78 1.38
N SER A 268 8.50 37.63 1.62
CA SER A 268 9.45 37.41 2.73
C SER A 268 8.87 37.55 4.15
N ARG A 269 7.55 37.38 4.32
CA ARG A 269 6.85 37.38 5.62
C ARG A 269 6.60 35.97 6.21
N GLY A 270 7.32 34.95 5.74
CA GLY A 270 7.21 33.58 6.28
C GLY A 270 6.07 32.73 5.70
N LYS A 271 5.42 33.13 4.60
CA LYS A 271 4.36 32.32 3.94
C LYS A 271 4.84 30.91 3.58
N THR A 272 6.02 30.80 2.98
CA THR A 272 6.64 29.51 2.66
C THR A 272 6.88 28.68 3.92
N THR A 273 7.37 29.31 4.99
CA THR A 273 7.58 28.65 6.28
C THR A 273 6.28 28.11 6.88
N LEU A 274 5.15 28.83 6.74
CA LEU A 274 3.84 28.35 7.18
C LEU A 274 3.40 27.11 6.39
N LEU A 275 3.56 27.13 5.06
CA LEU A 275 3.23 25.99 4.20
C LEU A 275 4.15 24.79 4.48
N GLN A 276 5.44 25.02 4.70
CA GLN A 276 6.39 23.97 5.07
C GLN A 276 6.07 23.37 6.44
N ALA A 277 5.71 24.19 7.43
CA ALA A 277 5.28 23.69 8.73
C ALA A 277 4.00 22.84 8.62
N ALA A 278 3.01 23.28 7.85
CA ALA A 278 1.81 22.48 7.57
C ALA A 278 2.14 21.17 6.85
N ALA A 279 3.00 21.20 5.82
CA ALA A 279 3.41 20.01 5.07
C ALA A 279 4.20 19.00 5.93
N SER A 280 4.97 19.49 6.92
CA SER A 280 5.76 18.63 7.82
C SER A 280 4.92 17.68 8.68
N VAL A 281 3.60 17.92 8.80
CA VAL A 281 2.66 17.00 9.44
C VAL A 281 2.54 15.69 8.66
N TRP A 282 2.60 15.77 7.33
CA TRP A 282 2.31 14.66 6.42
C TRP A 282 3.56 14.07 5.76
N GLY A 283 4.65 14.82 5.69
CA GLY A 283 5.91 14.31 5.17
C GLY A 283 6.91 15.40 4.82
N ALA A 284 7.60 15.25 3.69
CA ALA A 284 8.69 16.12 3.29
C ALA A 284 8.20 17.55 2.99
N ALA A 285 8.59 18.49 3.84
CA ALA A 285 8.36 19.93 3.71
C ALA A 285 9.28 20.61 2.67
N GLY A 286 9.55 19.93 1.55
CA GLY A 286 10.37 20.43 0.44
C GLY A 286 9.79 21.71 -0.20
N ASP A 287 10.57 22.33 -1.09
CA ASP A 287 10.17 23.59 -1.75
C ASP A 287 8.79 23.41 -2.44
N PRO A 288 7.76 24.22 -2.09
CA PRO A 288 6.40 24.08 -2.65
C PRO A 288 6.32 24.31 -4.17
N GLY A 289 7.41 24.75 -4.81
CA GLY A 289 7.53 24.78 -6.29
C GLY A 289 7.88 23.44 -6.94
N ILE A 290 8.30 22.44 -6.16
CA ILE A 290 8.66 21.09 -6.61
C ILE A 290 7.57 20.08 -6.22
N VAL A 291 6.89 20.33 -5.10
CA VAL A 291 5.85 19.46 -4.54
C VAL A 291 4.51 20.18 -4.73
N GLY A 292 3.80 19.84 -5.81
CA GLY A 292 2.60 20.55 -6.27
C GLY A 292 1.61 20.86 -5.16
N GLY A 293 1.30 22.15 -4.99
CA GLY A 293 0.15 22.65 -4.25
C GLY A 293 -1.06 22.93 -5.14
#